data_AF-A0AA88KCK1-F1
#
_entry.id   AF-A0AA88KCK1-F1
#
_cell.length_a   1.000
_cell.length_b   1.000
_cell.length_c   1.000
_cell.angle_alpha   90.00
_cell.angle_beta   90.00
_cell.angle_gamma   90.00
#
_symmetry.space_group_name_H-M   'P 1'
#
loop_
_entity.id
_entity.type
_entity.pdbx_description
1 polymer ?
#
loop_
_entity_poly.entity_id
_entity_poly.type
_entity_poly.pdbx_seq_one_letter_code
_entity_poly.pdbx_strand_id
1 'polypeptide(L)'
;MELQEKYISKDNKFQLYLEKRRVTLVQVLLEGLNEWVHSISPNEVVLLLSDVYDQLNTICRVNGASQISYLENDSLIIALNATRDQQKHEEKGAIFCHMLNEKLLGLKYMKWRNEKSQTHGDRMNFRFSIVTQEGLCGNVGSQDMKQFSVLSSGRHNLGMLMDVAKHLNVNMVCSEPVKNGCAKTFNLRYIDTQNLVDDMFINSFGSVASVSCNIPQSQVHIYEIGAKLQVENDEWMYELSQKEKKNEWNEYNNATLLFFETRYQEALELFQKFYQSKTNDKPTENMIQRID
;
A
#
# COMPACT_ATOMS: atom_id res chain seq x y z
N MET A 1 -37.74 41.17 0.82
CA MET A 1 -36.32 41.35 0.44
C MET A 1 -35.66 40.01 0.70
N GLU A 2 -35.83 39.12 -0.27
CA GLU A 2 -35.37 37.73 -0.22
C GLU A 2 -33.85 37.72 -0.32
N LEU A 3 -33.18 37.13 0.68
CA LEU A 3 -31.77 36.81 0.62
C LEU A 3 -31.63 35.63 -0.35
N GLN A 4 -31.17 35.94 -1.56
CA GLN A 4 -30.75 34.96 -2.56
C GLN A 4 -29.73 34.00 -1.94
N GLU A 5 -30.16 32.75 -1.73
CA GLU A 5 -29.27 31.59 -1.68
C GLU A 5 -28.51 31.53 -3.02
N LYS A 6 -27.35 32.18 -3.03
CA LYS A 6 -26.43 32.17 -4.16
C LYS A 6 -25.88 30.76 -4.30
N TYR A 7 -26.36 30.07 -5.34
CA TYR A 7 -25.76 28.92 -6.00
C TYR A 7 -24.26 28.76 -5.68
N ILE A 8 -23.92 27.80 -4.82
CA ILE A 8 -22.57 27.24 -4.75
C ILE A 8 -22.38 26.47 -6.06
N SER A 9 -21.70 27.12 -7.01
CA SER A 9 -21.19 26.51 -8.22
C SER A 9 -20.47 25.21 -7.88
N LYS A 10 -21.03 24.07 -8.32
CA LYS A 10 -20.57 22.73 -7.98
C LYS A 10 -19.32 22.26 -8.72
N ASP A 11 -18.61 23.11 -9.47
CA ASP A 11 -17.54 22.61 -10.35
C ASP A 11 -16.47 23.66 -10.72
N ASN A 12 -15.91 24.39 -9.76
CA ASN A 12 -14.74 25.24 -10.00
C ASN A 12 -13.42 24.49 -9.79
N LYS A 13 -13.12 23.53 -10.67
CA LYS A 13 -11.90 22.70 -10.67
C LYS A 13 -10.57 23.49 -10.76
N PHE A 14 -10.61 24.80 -10.99
CA PHE A 14 -9.45 25.68 -11.17
C PHE A 14 -9.27 26.73 -10.07
N GLN A 15 -10.17 26.78 -9.08
CA GLN A 15 -10.01 27.65 -7.91
C GLN A 15 -9.11 26.97 -6.87
N LEU A 16 -8.37 27.79 -6.11
CA LEU A 16 -7.71 27.32 -4.90
C LEU A 16 -8.80 26.94 -3.92
N TYR A 17 -8.86 25.66 -3.58
CA TYR A 17 -9.88 25.10 -2.72
C TYR A 17 -9.33 23.79 -2.16
N LEU A 18 -9.67 23.51 -0.91
CA LEU A 18 -9.39 22.25 -0.24
C LEU A 18 -10.71 21.64 0.22
N GLU A 19 -10.92 20.39 -0.14
CA GLU A 19 -12.06 19.58 0.28
C GLU A 19 -11.60 18.50 1.24
N LYS A 20 -12.35 18.29 2.32
CA LYS A 20 -12.16 17.12 3.16
C LYS A 20 -12.70 15.89 2.43
N ARG A 21 -11.83 14.94 2.10
CA ARG A 21 -12.18 13.70 1.39
C ARG A 21 -11.51 12.51 2.06
N ARG A 22 -12.19 11.36 2.02
CA ARG A 22 -11.60 10.07 2.40
C ARG A 22 -10.83 9.51 1.22
N VAL A 23 -9.54 9.31 1.36
CA VAL A 23 -8.63 8.91 0.27
C VAL A 23 -7.94 7.60 0.60
N THR A 24 -7.69 6.79 -0.41
CA THR A 24 -6.76 5.65 -0.30
C THR A 24 -5.44 6.06 -0.92
N LEU A 25 -4.39 6.01 -0.13
CA LEU A 25 -3.03 6.29 -0.56
C LEU A 25 -2.28 4.96 -0.68
N VAL A 26 -1.54 4.82 -1.77
CA VAL A 26 -0.67 3.68 -2.06
C VAL A 26 0.75 4.20 -2.17
N GLN A 27 1.68 3.67 -1.39
CA GLN A 27 3.11 3.87 -1.61
C GLN A 27 3.69 2.68 -2.34
N VAL A 28 4.43 2.94 -3.42
CA VAL A 28 5.26 1.95 -4.11
C VAL A 28 6.70 2.25 -3.80
N LEU A 29 7.42 1.27 -3.25
CA LEU A 29 8.84 1.34 -2.97
C LEU A 29 9.60 0.51 -4.00
N LEU A 30 10.63 1.13 -4.59
CA LEU A 30 11.60 0.52 -5.51
C LEU A 30 12.86 0.15 -4.72
N GLU A 31 12.76 -0.91 -3.92
CA GLU A 31 13.88 -1.41 -3.11
C GLU A 31 14.95 -1.98 -4.04
N GLY A 32 16.17 -1.43 -4.03
CA GLY A 32 17.19 -1.75 -5.04
C GLY A 32 17.56 -0.57 -5.94
N LEU A 33 16.78 0.54 -5.91
CA LEU A 33 17.03 1.69 -6.77
C LEU A 33 18.35 2.39 -6.44
N ASN A 34 18.71 2.48 -5.16
CA ASN A 34 19.97 3.09 -4.74
C ASN A 34 21.17 2.31 -5.33
N GLU A 35 21.10 0.98 -5.32
CA GLU A 35 22.08 0.12 -5.95
C GLU A 35 22.15 0.34 -7.46
N TRP A 36 21.02 0.55 -8.14
CA TRP A 36 21.01 0.89 -9.57
C TRP A 36 21.77 2.19 -9.83
N VAL A 37 21.41 3.27 -9.12
CA VAL A 37 22.04 4.60 -9.29
C VAL A 37 23.55 4.53 -9.12
N HIS A 38 24.08 3.64 -8.27
CA HIS A 38 25.51 3.46 -8.06
C HIS A 38 26.20 2.43 -8.96
N SER A 39 25.45 1.51 -9.58
CA SER A 39 26.04 0.36 -10.30
C SER A 39 25.84 0.36 -11.81
N ILE A 40 24.91 1.17 -12.34
CA ILE A 40 24.64 1.26 -13.78
C ILE A 40 24.74 2.69 -14.29
N SER A 41 24.82 2.85 -15.62
CA SER A 41 24.92 4.18 -16.22
C SER A 41 23.62 4.97 -16.03
N PRO A 42 23.68 6.31 -15.90
CA PRO A 42 22.47 7.13 -15.74
C PRO A 42 21.44 6.93 -16.85
N ASN A 43 21.89 6.68 -18.08
CA ASN A 43 21.00 6.41 -19.21
C ASN A 43 20.24 5.09 -19.03
N GLU A 44 20.90 4.04 -18.53
CA GLU A 44 20.24 2.76 -18.23
C GLU A 44 19.26 2.91 -17.06
N VAL A 45 19.60 3.69 -16.01
CA VAL A 45 18.66 3.98 -14.91
C VAL A 45 17.39 4.62 -15.46
N VAL A 46 17.52 5.62 -16.34
CA VAL A 46 16.37 6.29 -16.96
C VAL A 46 15.54 5.32 -17.80
N LEU A 47 16.15 4.43 -18.57
CA LEU A 47 15.44 3.43 -19.36
C LEU A 47 14.67 2.44 -18.47
N LEU A 48 15.29 1.91 -17.41
CA LEU A 48 14.63 0.99 -16.48
C LEU A 48 13.50 1.67 -15.71
N LEU A 49 13.70 2.91 -15.26
CA LEU A 49 12.64 3.68 -14.61
C LEU A 49 11.49 3.99 -15.58
N SER A 50 11.80 4.26 -16.85
CA SER A 50 10.78 4.48 -17.88
C SER A 50 9.89 3.25 -18.05
N ASP A 51 10.45 2.03 -18.03
CA ASP A 51 9.66 0.79 -18.04
C ASP A 51 8.71 0.68 -16.84
N VAL A 52 9.19 1.03 -15.64
CA VAL A 52 8.38 1.05 -14.41
C VAL A 52 7.23 2.05 -14.57
N TYR A 53 7.53 3.26 -15.03
CA TYR A 53 6.53 4.32 -15.24
C TYR A 53 5.50 3.97 -16.32
N ASP A 54 5.88 3.25 -17.37
CA ASP A 54 4.94 2.80 -18.40
C ASP A 54 3.92 1.81 -17.85
N GLN A 55 4.34 0.85 -17.01
CA GLN A 55 3.41 -0.06 -16.33
C GLN A 55 2.55 0.67 -15.31
N LEU A 56 3.17 1.56 -14.53
CA LEU A 56 2.48 2.41 -13.55
C LEU A 56 1.35 3.20 -14.21
N ASN A 57 1.65 3.96 -15.26
CA ASN A 57 0.69 4.78 -16.00
C ASN A 57 -0.41 3.96 -16.66
N THR A 58 -0.08 2.77 -17.13
CA THR A 58 -1.07 1.85 -17.72
C THR A 58 -2.08 1.39 -16.67
N ILE A 59 -1.62 0.95 -15.50
CA ILE A 59 -2.49 0.43 -14.45
C ILE A 59 -3.24 1.55 -13.72
N CYS A 60 -2.63 2.73 -13.56
CA CYS A 60 -3.30 3.91 -13.01
C CYS A 60 -4.52 4.31 -13.85
N ARG A 61 -4.39 4.31 -15.19
CA ARG A 61 -5.51 4.59 -16.10
C ARG A 61 -6.66 3.57 -15.96
N VAL A 62 -6.33 2.28 -15.82
CA VAL A 62 -7.33 1.21 -15.64
C VAL A 62 -8.08 1.33 -14.31
N ASN A 63 -7.39 1.67 -13.22
CA ASN A 63 -7.97 1.74 -11.88
C ASN A 63 -8.50 3.13 -11.50
N GLY A 64 -8.38 4.11 -12.40
CA GLY A 64 -8.78 5.49 -12.14
C GLY A 64 -7.87 6.23 -11.16
N ALA A 65 -6.67 5.73 -10.87
CA ALA A 65 -5.70 6.47 -10.07
C ALA A 65 -5.24 7.69 -10.87
N SER A 66 -5.64 8.87 -10.40
CA SER A 66 -5.53 10.12 -11.17
C SER A 66 -4.36 11.00 -10.72
N GLN A 67 -3.82 10.73 -9.55
CA GLN A 67 -2.72 11.48 -8.97
C GLN A 67 -1.60 10.53 -8.60
N ILE A 68 -0.47 10.70 -9.28
CA ILE A 68 0.79 10.04 -8.99
C ILE A 68 1.73 11.15 -8.50
N SER A 69 2.36 10.97 -7.35
CA SER A 69 3.37 11.90 -6.86
C SER A 69 4.63 11.81 -7.74
N TYR A 70 5.50 12.81 -7.61
CA TYR A 70 6.86 12.66 -8.10
C TYR A 70 7.55 11.51 -7.37
N LEU A 71 8.54 10.90 -8.03
CA LEU A 71 9.46 9.98 -7.36
C LEU A 71 10.25 10.79 -6.35
N GLU A 72 10.11 10.45 -5.08
CA GLU A 72 10.87 11.05 -4.01
C GLU A 72 11.73 9.96 -3.39
N ASN A 73 13.05 10.11 -3.56
CA ASN A 73 14.05 9.07 -3.27
C ASN A 73 13.79 7.79 -4.09
N ASP A 74 13.34 6.73 -3.44
CA ASP A 74 13.06 5.40 -3.98
C ASP A 74 11.58 5.03 -3.93
N SER A 75 10.70 5.99 -3.63
CA SER A 75 9.26 5.72 -3.51
C SER A 75 8.39 6.75 -4.19
N LEU A 76 7.20 6.30 -4.59
CA LEU A 76 6.14 7.14 -5.16
C LEU A 76 4.82 6.85 -4.45
N ILE A 77 3.97 7.87 -4.36
CA ILE A 77 2.66 7.81 -3.70
C ILE A 77 1.58 8.06 -4.74
N ILE A 78 0.53 7.26 -4.67
CA ILE A 78 -0.61 7.31 -5.57
C ILE A 78 -1.85 7.52 -4.72
N ALA A 79 -2.70 8.45 -5.13
CA ALA A 79 -3.93 8.76 -4.42
C ALA A 79 -5.16 8.34 -5.23
N LEU A 80 -5.98 7.48 -4.63
CA LEU A 80 -7.31 7.13 -5.11
C LEU A 80 -8.37 7.92 -4.34
N ASN A 81 -9.49 8.20 -5.00
CA ASN A 81 -10.56 9.05 -4.49
C ASN A 81 -10.17 10.51 -4.14
N ALA A 82 -8.99 10.99 -4.57
CA ALA A 82 -8.52 12.34 -4.24
C ALA A 82 -9.13 13.44 -5.13
N THR A 83 -9.26 13.20 -6.44
CA THR A 83 -9.78 14.20 -7.41
C THR A 83 -11.23 13.97 -7.84
N ARG A 84 -11.70 12.72 -7.82
CA ARG A 84 -13.04 12.31 -8.23
C ARG A 84 -13.56 11.24 -7.28
N ASP A 85 -14.87 11.21 -7.07
CA ASP A 85 -15.50 10.16 -6.25
C ASP A 85 -15.31 8.78 -6.88
N GLN A 86 -14.79 7.85 -6.10
CA GLN A 86 -14.54 6.48 -6.50
C GLN A 86 -15.13 5.54 -5.46
N GLN A 87 -16.13 4.78 -5.86
CA GLN A 87 -16.65 3.71 -5.00
C GLN A 87 -15.57 2.64 -4.79
N LYS A 88 -15.52 2.11 -3.56
CA LYS A 88 -14.61 1.06 -3.11
C LYS A 88 -13.15 1.36 -3.45
N HIS A 89 -12.71 2.59 -3.20
CA HIS A 89 -11.35 3.03 -3.53
C HIS A 89 -10.29 2.25 -2.73
N GLU A 90 -10.64 1.69 -1.58
CA GLU A 90 -9.81 0.78 -0.79
C GLU A 90 -9.52 -0.53 -1.53
N GLU A 91 -10.57 -1.15 -2.05
CA GLU A 91 -10.48 -2.38 -2.85
C GLU A 91 -9.68 -2.12 -4.14
N LYS A 92 -9.96 -1.00 -4.81
CA LYS A 92 -9.22 -0.58 -6.01
C LYS A 92 -7.74 -0.33 -5.73
N GLY A 93 -7.40 0.20 -4.55
CA GLY A 93 -6.00 0.35 -4.12
C GLY A 93 -5.29 -1.00 -4.03
N ALA A 94 -5.93 -2.01 -3.43
CA ALA A 94 -5.38 -3.36 -3.36
C ALA A 94 -5.26 -4.03 -4.75
N ILE A 95 -6.29 -3.90 -5.60
CA ILE A 95 -6.28 -4.40 -6.99
C ILE A 95 -5.16 -3.74 -7.79
N PHE A 96 -5.02 -2.42 -7.69
CA PHE A 96 -3.95 -1.65 -8.32
C PHE A 96 -2.57 -2.21 -7.95
N CYS A 97 -2.30 -2.39 -6.65
CA CYS A 97 -1.02 -2.87 -6.19
C CYS A 97 -0.75 -4.31 -6.68
N HIS A 98 -1.77 -5.17 -6.67
CA HIS A 98 -1.63 -6.55 -7.11
C HIS A 98 -1.28 -6.62 -8.60
N MET A 99 -2.06 -5.94 -9.45
CA MET A 99 -1.82 -5.86 -10.89
C MET A 99 -0.44 -5.27 -11.20
N LEU A 100 -0.04 -4.21 -10.47
CA LEU A 100 1.25 -3.57 -10.66
C LEU A 100 2.40 -4.50 -10.28
N ASN A 101 2.29 -5.18 -9.15
CA ASN A 101 3.29 -6.17 -8.75
C ASN A 101 3.47 -7.26 -9.82
N GLU A 102 2.37 -7.82 -10.35
CA GLU A 102 2.44 -8.82 -11.42
C GLU A 102 3.12 -8.29 -12.70
N LYS A 103 2.79 -7.06 -13.13
CA LYS A 103 3.41 -6.43 -14.31
C LYS A 103 4.89 -6.12 -14.09
N LEU A 104 5.27 -5.61 -12.93
CA LEU A 104 6.65 -5.29 -12.60
C LEU A 104 7.51 -6.55 -12.44
N LEU A 105 6.98 -7.61 -11.83
CA LEU A 105 7.64 -8.92 -11.81
C LEU A 105 7.77 -9.50 -13.22
N GLY A 106 6.74 -9.35 -14.06
CA GLY A 106 6.79 -9.70 -15.48
C GLY A 106 7.93 -8.97 -16.20
N LEU A 107 8.09 -7.65 -16.01
CA LEU A 107 9.21 -6.89 -16.56
C LEU A 107 10.57 -7.40 -16.06
N LYS A 108 10.69 -7.60 -14.75
CA LYS A 108 11.92 -8.10 -14.10
C LYS A 108 12.36 -9.42 -14.74
N TYR A 109 11.44 -10.39 -14.88
CA TYR A 109 11.79 -11.73 -15.35
C TYR A 109 11.84 -11.87 -16.87
N MET A 110 11.05 -11.11 -17.64
CA MET A 110 10.95 -11.27 -19.10
C MET A 110 11.81 -10.28 -19.87
N LYS A 111 11.99 -9.05 -19.37
CA LYS A 111 12.73 -8.00 -20.08
C LYS A 111 14.13 -7.84 -19.51
N TRP A 112 14.24 -7.50 -18.24
CA TRP A 112 15.52 -7.13 -17.63
C TRP A 112 16.49 -8.32 -17.47
N ARG A 113 15.97 -9.55 -17.36
CA ARG A 113 16.78 -10.77 -17.29
C ARG A 113 17.35 -11.24 -18.63
N ASN A 114 16.77 -10.80 -19.75
CA ASN A 114 17.20 -11.21 -21.09
C ASN A 114 18.26 -10.26 -21.69
N GLU A 115 18.33 -9.05 -21.17
CA GLU A 115 19.41 -8.11 -21.46
C GLU A 115 20.64 -8.49 -20.63
N LYS A 116 21.85 -8.02 -21.01
CA LYS A 116 23.12 -8.24 -20.25
C LYS A 116 23.06 -7.72 -18.79
N SER A 117 21.90 -7.22 -18.36
CA SER A 117 21.53 -6.66 -17.07
C SER A 117 20.94 -7.68 -16.08
N GLN A 118 21.17 -8.99 -16.27
CA GLN A 118 20.69 -10.05 -15.36
C GLN A 118 20.92 -9.73 -13.87
N THR A 119 22.07 -9.15 -13.54
CA THR A 119 22.43 -8.80 -12.16
C THR A 119 21.64 -7.64 -11.57
N HIS A 120 21.05 -6.78 -12.40
CA HIS A 120 20.37 -5.56 -11.94
C HIS A 120 18.89 -5.81 -11.67
N GLY A 121 18.21 -6.59 -12.51
CA GLY A 121 16.81 -6.96 -12.30
C GLY A 121 16.60 -7.72 -10.99
N ASP A 122 17.48 -8.66 -10.67
CA ASP A 122 17.37 -9.50 -9.48
C ASP A 122 17.43 -8.69 -8.16
N ARG A 123 18.17 -7.57 -8.17
CA ARG A 123 18.33 -6.69 -7.00
C ARG A 123 17.12 -5.79 -6.74
N MET A 124 16.22 -5.64 -7.71
CA MET A 124 15.04 -4.79 -7.57
C MET A 124 13.87 -5.56 -6.97
N ASN A 125 13.36 -5.10 -5.85
CA ASN A 125 12.16 -5.61 -5.18
C ASN A 125 11.12 -4.50 -5.09
N PHE A 126 9.86 -4.87 -5.30
CA PHE A 126 8.74 -3.95 -5.25
C PHE A 126 7.94 -4.21 -3.99
N ARG A 127 7.79 -3.17 -3.16
CA ARG A 127 6.94 -3.24 -1.96
C ARG A 127 5.84 -2.20 -2.03
N PHE A 128 4.73 -2.53 -1.40
CA PHE A 128 3.51 -1.75 -1.43
C PHE A 128 2.97 -1.56 -0.02
N SER A 129 2.68 -0.32 0.36
CA SER A 129 1.89 -0.02 1.55
C SER A 129 0.62 0.74 1.15
N ILE A 130 -0.49 0.41 1.81
CA ILE A 130 -1.80 1.01 1.51
C ILE A 130 -2.45 1.50 2.79
N VAL A 131 -2.87 2.76 2.80
CA VAL A 131 -3.64 3.36 3.90
C VAL A 131 -4.88 4.05 3.37
N THR A 132 -5.98 3.99 4.11
CA THR A 132 -7.18 4.79 3.83
C THR A 132 -7.47 5.67 5.02
N GLN A 133 -7.59 6.97 4.78
CA GLN A 133 -7.82 7.98 5.80
C GLN A 133 -8.48 9.24 5.22
N GLU A 134 -8.98 10.11 6.09
CA GLU A 134 -9.41 11.44 5.71
C GLU A 134 -8.21 12.37 5.44
N GLY A 135 -8.37 13.31 4.52
CA GLY A 135 -7.38 14.32 4.18
C GLY A 135 -8.00 15.51 3.47
N LEU A 136 -7.24 16.59 3.37
CA LEU A 136 -7.63 17.78 2.62
C LEU A 136 -7.04 17.71 1.21
N CYS A 137 -7.91 17.64 0.21
CA CYS A 137 -7.55 17.46 -1.19
C CYS A 137 -7.90 18.70 -2.00
N GLY A 138 -7.00 19.17 -2.85
CA GLY A 138 -7.31 20.26 -3.77
C GLY A 138 -6.10 21.02 -4.29
N ASN A 139 -6.35 22.07 -5.06
CA ASN A 139 -5.28 22.86 -5.66
C ASN A 139 -4.70 23.82 -4.62
N VAL A 140 -3.39 23.69 -4.38
CA VAL A 140 -2.59 24.56 -3.51
C VAL A 140 -1.47 25.17 -4.35
N GLY A 141 -1.14 26.43 -4.11
CA GLY A 141 -0.06 27.12 -4.83
C GLY A 141 -0.33 28.61 -5.00
N SER A 142 0.40 29.23 -5.92
CA SER A 142 0.21 30.62 -6.29
C SER A 142 -0.77 30.76 -7.46
N GLN A 143 -0.99 31.99 -7.93
CA GLN A 143 -1.71 32.22 -9.18
C GLN A 143 -0.95 31.65 -10.39
N ASP A 144 0.38 31.70 -10.35
CA ASP A 144 1.26 31.28 -11.45
C ASP A 144 1.47 29.76 -11.49
N MET A 145 1.43 29.10 -10.33
CA MET A 145 1.63 27.66 -10.23
C MET A 145 0.68 27.05 -9.21
N LYS A 146 -0.25 26.24 -9.69
CA LYS A 146 -1.20 25.48 -8.88
C LYS A 146 -0.89 23.99 -8.99
N GLN A 147 -0.78 23.32 -7.85
CA GLN A 147 -0.56 21.89 -7.77
C GLN A 147 -1.67 21.25 -6.96
N PHE A 148 -2.31 20.23 -7.53
CA PHE A 148 -3.24 19.41 -6.79
C PHE A 148 -2.46 18.63 -5.71
N SER A 149 -2.87 18.80 -4.46
CA SER A 149 -2.19 18.28 -3.28
C SER A 149 -3.16 17.54 -2.38
N VAL A 150 -2.66 16.50 -1.71
CA VAL A 150 -3.37 15.80 -0.64
C VAL A 150 -2.62 16.06 0.66
N LEU A 151 -3.22 16.84 1.54
CA LEU A 151 -2.66 17.19 2.85
C LEU A 151 -3.26 16.25 3.89
N SER A 152 -2.42 15.38 4.46
CA SER A 152 -2.81 14.41 5.49
C SER A 152 -1.58 13.85 6.21
N SER A 153 -1.79 13.13 7.31
CA SER A 153 -0.78 12.27 7.96
C SER A 153 -0.40 11.04 7.12
N GLY A 154 -1.08 10.81 5.99
CA GLY A 154 -1.04 9.54 5.28
C GLY A 154 0.33 9.18 4.72
N ARG A 155 1.15 10.17 4.36
CA ARG A 155 2.54 9.92 3.98
C ARG A 155 3.37 9.32 5.12
N HIS A 156 3.20 9.84 6.34
CA HIS A 156 3.89 9.31 7.51
C HIS A 156 3.40 7.90 7.84
N ASN A 157 2.08 7.70 7.84
CA ASN A 157 1.48 6.39 8.09
C ASN A 157 1.90 5.34 7.05
N LEU A 158 1.98 5.72 5.77
CA LEU A 158 2.52 4.86 4.70
C LEU A 158 3.97 4.43 4.96
N GLY A 159 4.81 5.36 5.44
CA GLY A 159 6.18 5.09 5.83
C GLY A 159 6.26 4.05 6.96
N MET A 160 5.46 4.22 8.01
CA MET A 160 5.38 3.24 9.11
C MET A 160 4.97 1.84 8.63
N LEU A 161 3.96 1.75 7.76
CA LEU A 161 3.56 0.49 7.15
C LEU A 161 4.69 -0.10 6.30
N MET A 162 5.39 0.73 5.53
CA MET A 162 6.51 0.28 4.70
C MET A 162 7.67 -0.28 5.54
N ASP A 163 7.94 0.31 6.70
CA ASP A 163 8.95 -0.20 7.63
C ASP A 163 8.58 -1.58 8.16
N VAL A 164 7.31 -1.81 8.49
CA VAL A 164 6.79 -3.15 8.85
C VAL A 164 6.95 -4.12 7.68
N ALA A 165 6.64 -3.69 6.46
CA ALA A 165 6.79 -4.52 5.26
C ALA A 165 8.24 -4.97 5.03
N LYS A 166 9.20 -4.07 5.21
CA LYS A 166 10.63 -4.37 5.14
C LYS A 166 11.06 -5.32 6.25
N HIS A 167 10.69 -5.02 7.49
CA HIS A 167 11.08 -5.80 8.66
C HIS A 167 10.61 -7.26 8.56
N LEU A 168 9.33 -7.46 8.23
CA LEU A 168 8.71 -8.77 8.06
C LEU A 168 8.93 -9.39 6.68
N ASN A 169 9.67 -8.71 5.79
CA ASN A 169 9.94 -9.15 4.42
C ASN A 169 8.69 -9.55 3.63
N VAL A 170 7.63 -8.74 3.71
CA VAL A 170 6.38 -8.92 2.96
C VAL A 170 6.27 -7.90 1.84
N ASN A 171 5.63 -8.27 0.73
CA ASN A 171 5.57 -7.41 -0.45
C ASN A 171 4.47 -6.36 -0.35
N MET A 172 3.34 -6.68 0.30
CA MET A 172 2.14 -5.85 0.27
C MET A 172 1.52 -5.80 1.66
N VAL A 173 1.42 -4.60 2.23
CA VAL A 173 0.81 -4.37 3.53
C VAL A 173 -0.29 -3.32 3.46
N CYS A 174 -1.26 -3.42 4.36
CA CYS A 174 -2.34 -2.44 4.42
C CYS A 174 -2.85 -2.21 5.85
N SER A 175 -3.47 -1.06 6.04
CA SER A 175 -4.18 -0.74 7.29
C SER A 175 -5.54 -1.44 7.37
N GLU A 176 -6.08 -1.53 8.58
CA GLU A 176 -7.38 -2.15 8.84
C GLU A 176 -8.55 -1.61 7.97
N PRO A 177 -8.71 -0.29 7.74
CA PRO A 177 -9.73 0.20 6.82
C PRO A 177 -9.62 -0.38 5.41
N VAL A 178 -8.39 -0.56 4.91
CA VAL A 178 -8.14 -1.16 3.59
C VAL A 178 -8.50 -2.63 3.61
N LYS A 179 -8.05 -3.37 4.63
CA LYS A 179 -8.41 -4.78 4.83
C LYS A 179 -9.92 -4.98 4.80
N ASN A 180 -10.67 -4.13 5.49
CA ASN A 180 -12.14 -4.22 5.52
C ASN A 180 -12.76 -3.94 4.14
N GLY A 181 -12.16 -3.05 3.35
CA GLY A 181 -12.58 -2.77 1.98
C GLY A 181 -12.29 -3.91 0.99
N CYS A 182 -11.21 -4.68 1.19
CA CYS A 182 -10.74 -5.68 0.21
C CYS A 182 -10.85 -7.15 0.67
N ALA A 183 -11.38 -7.43 1.87
CA ALA A 183 -11.49 -8.77 2.46
C ALA A 183 -12.25 -9.82 1.63
N LYS A 184 -13.13 -9.39 0.71
CA LYS A 184 -13.86 -10.30 -0.19
C LYS A 184 -13.05 -10.70 -1.42
N THR A 185 -11.98 -9.95 -1.71
CA THR A 185 -11.27 -9.99 -2.99
C THR A 185 -9.87 -10.56 -2.83
N PHE A 186 -9.27 -10.43 -1.64
CA PHE A 186 -7.94 -10.94 -1.34
C PHE A 186 -7.93 -11.81 -0.08
N ASN A 187 -7.03 -12.78 -0.04
CA ASN A 187 -6.64 -13.41 1.21
C ASN A 187 -5.80 -12.41 2.03
N LEU A 188 -6.08 -12.30 3.33
CA LEU A 188 -5.40 -11.36 4.23
C LEU A 188 -5.00 -12.08 5.50
N ARG A 189 -3.86 -11.69 6.07
CA ARG A 189 -3.44 -12.13 7.41
C ARG A 189 -2.94 -10.95 8.23
N TYR A 190 -3.22 -10.96 9.52
CA TYR A 190 -2.68 -9.97 10.46
C TYR A 190 -1.17 -10.19 10.63
N ILE A 191 -0.38 -9.12 10.67
CA ILE A 191 1.09 -9.26 10.79
C ILE A 191 1.69 -8.40 11.90
N ASP A 192 1.08 -7.26 12.22
CA ASP A 192 1.59 -6.32 13.21
C ASP A 192 0.50 -5.33 13.65
N THR A 193 0.79 -4.55 14.70
CA THR A 193 0.00 -3.43 15.18
C THR A 193 0.92 -2.24 15.38
N GLN A 194 0.53 -1.08 14.86
CA GLN A 194 1.32 0.16 14.93
C GLN A 194 0.47 1.34 15.38
N ASN A 195 1.09 2.35 15.97
CA ASN A 195 0.43 3.58 16.40
C ASN A 195 0.46 4.62 15.28
N LEU A 196 -0.58 4.66 14.44
CA LEU A 196 -0.67 5.58 13.31
C LEU A 196 -1.15 6.95 13.77
N VAL A 197 -0.69 8.00 13.08
CA VAL A 197 -1.11 9.37 13.35
C VAL A 197 -2.53 9.58 12.84
N ASP A 198 -3.37 10.20 13.68
CA ASP A 198 -4.77 10.46 13.39
C ASP A 198 -4.97 11.35 12.14
N ASP A 199 -6.11 11.17 11.46
CA ASP A 199 -6.41 11.73 10.14
C ASP A 199 -6.46 13.26 10.13
N MET A 200 -6.78 13.86 11.28
CA MET A 200 -6.95 15.29 11.46
C MET A 200 -5.62 16.07 11.48
N PHE A 201 -4.48 15.37 11.53
CA PHE A 201 -3.16 15.99 11.63
C PHE A 201 -2.41 15.92 10.30
N ILE A 202 -1.84 17.05 9.89
CA ILE A 202 -0.89 17.11 8.78
C ILE A 202 0.50 17.07 9.39
N ASN A 203 1.17 15.93 9.32
CA ASN A 203 2.52 15.83 9.88
C ASN A 203 3.55 16.26 8.84
N SER A 204 4.29 17.33 9.11
CA SER A 204 5.50 17.67 8.35
C SER A 204 6.62 16.74 8.81
N PHE A 205 7.15 15.95 7.88
CA PHE A 205 8.35 15.12 8.09
C PHE A 205 9.44 15.98 8.77
N GLY A 206 9.80 15.67 10.02
CA GLY A 206 11.02 16.21 10.64
C GLY A 206 10.91 17.34 11.68
N SER A 207 9.83 17.51 12.45
CA SER A 207 9.94 18.31 13.69
C SER A 207 10.61 17.52 14.80
N VAL A 208 11.93 17.65 14.80
CA VAL A 208 12.88 17.28 15.83
C VAL A 208 12.48 17.92 17.17
N ALA A 209 12.23 17.10 18.20
CA ALA A 209 12.66 17.32 19.59
C ALA A 209 12.33 18.63 20.37
N SER A 210 11.51 19.58 19.92
CA SER A 210 11.37 20.86 20.67
C SER A 210 9.97 21.44 20.88
N VAL A 211 8.89 20.77 20.51
CA VAL A 211 7.55 21.11 21.01
C VAL A 211 6.83 19.81 21.36
N SER A 212 6.48 19.67 22.63
CA SER A 212 5.71 18.58 23.21
C SER A 212 4.25 18.59 22.74
N CYS A 213 4.01 18.55 21.43
CA CYS A 213 2.69 18.26 20.92
C CYS A 213 2.50 16.74 20.98
N ASN A 214 1.69 16.29 21.93
CA ASN A 214 1.14 14.92 21.94
C ASN A 214 0.31 14.75 20.67
N ILE A 215 0.95 14.38 19.56
CA ILE A 215 0.24 14.08 18.31
C ILE A 215 -0.64 12.87 18.61
N PRO A 216 -1.97 12.97 18.47
CA PRO A 216 -2.85 11.85 18.68
C PRO A 216 -2.49 10.71 17.73
N GLN A 217 -2.28 9.54 18.33
CA GLN A 217 -2.04 8.30 17.62
C GLN A 217 -3.11 7.30 17.99
N SER A 218 -3.52 6.50 17.03
CA SER A 218 -4.42 5.37 17.24
C SER A 218 -3.69 4.07 16.92
N GLN A 219 -3.93 3.06 17.76
CA GLN A 219 -3.41 1.73 17.53
C GLN A 219 -4.20 1.11 16.36
N VAL A 220 -3.49 0.73 15.29
CA VAL A 220 -4.08 0.17 14.07
C VAL A 220 -3.43 -1.16 13.73
N HIS A 221 -4.26 -2.15 13.45
CA HIS A 221 -3.82 -3.44 12.95
C HIS A 221 -3.36 -3.37 11.50
N ILE A 222 -2.21 -3.96 11.21
CA ILE A 222 -1.60 -4.06 9.89
C ILE A 222 -1.77 -5.49 9.38
N TYR A 223 -2.12 -5.58 8.11
CA TYR A 223 -2.38 -6.83 7.43
C TYR A 223 -1.48 -6.97 6.21
N GLU A 224 -1.08 -8.21 5.91
CA GLU A 224 -0.49 -8.58 4.64
C GLU A 224 -1.60 -8.90 3.63
N ILE A 225 -1.44 -8.43 2.40
CA ILE A 225 -2.32 -8.77 1.28
C ILE A 225 -1.71 -9.93 0.49
N GLY A 226 -2.45 -11.03 0.40
CA GLY A 226 -2.05 -12.24 -0.32
C GLY A 226 -2.69 -12.36 -1.71
N ALA A 227 -2.95 -13.61 -2.12
CA ALA A 227 -3.54 -13.90 -3.42
C ALA A 227 -4.99 -13.41 -3.54
N LYS A 228 -5.40 -13.06 -4.77
CA LYS A 228 -6.78 -12.73 -5.12
C LYS A 228 -7.67 -13.98 -4.98
N LEU A 229 -8.86 -13.82 -4.42
CA LEU A 229 -9.85 -14.87 -4.18
C LEU A 229 -10.78 -15.16 -5.37
N GLN A 230 -10.92 -14.21 -6.30
CA GLN A 230 -11.81 -14.33 -7.45
C GLN A 230 -11.04 -14.65 -8.74
N VAL A 231 -11.54 -15.63 -9.48
CA VAL A 231 -11.07 -16.04 -10.83
C VAL A 231 -12.02 -15.49 -11.86
N GLU A 232 -11.47 -15.07 -12.99
CA GLU A 232 -12.26 -14.74 -14.19
C GLU A 232 -12.50 -15.96 -15.11
N ASN A 233 -11.97 -17.15 -14.78
CA ASN A 233 -11.99 -18.32 -15.68
C ASN A 233 -12.64 -19.56 -15.04
N ASP A 234 -13.69 -20.07 -15.71
CA ASP A 234 -14.48 -21.27 -15.39
C ASP A 234 -13.77 -22.57 -15.83
N GLU A 235 -12.61 -22.89 -15.25
CA GLU A 235 -11.95 -24.18 -15.50
C GLU A 235 -11.65 -24.92 -14.18
N TRP A 236 -12.24 -26.12 -14.02
CA TRP A 236 -12.25 -26.89 -12.77
C TRP A 236 -10.86 -27.25 -12.23
N MET A 237 -9.85 -27.38 -13.09
CA MET A 237 -8.46 -27.58 -12.68
C MET A 237 -7.91 -26.41 -11.85
N TYR A 238 -8.37 -25.18 -12.14
CA TYR A 238 -7.98 -24.01 -11.36
C TYR A 238 -8.66 -23.99 -9.99
N GLU A 239 -9.86 -24.57 -9.84
CA GLU A 239 -10.58 -24.58 -8.56
C GLU A 239 -9.83 -25.30 -7.43
N LEU A 240 -9.13 -26.40 -7.72
CA LEU A 240 -8.35 -27.15 -6.72
C LEU A 240 -7.13 -26.35 -6.24
N SER A 241 -6.33 -25.83 -7.17
CA SER A 241 -5.18 -24.95 -6.85
C SER A 241 -5.62 -23.70 -6.08
N GLN A 242 -6.87 -23.29 -6.23
CA GLN A 242 -7.41 -22.13 -5.55
C GLN A 242 -8.01 -22.40 -4.20
N LYS A 243 -8.59 -23.59 -3.98
CA LYS A 243 -8.90 -24.04 -2.63
C LYS A 243 -7.64 -24.06 -1.78
N GLU A 244 -6.51 -24.48 -2.34
CA GLU A 244 -5.23 -24.43 -1.66
C GLU A 244 -4.78 -22.99 -1.35
N LYS A 245 -4.78 -22.08 -2.33
CA LYS A 245 -4.44 -20.65 -2.12
C LYS A 245 -5.37 -19.94 -1.13
N LYS A 246 -6.67 -20.25 -1.17
CA LYS A 246 -7.68 -19.70 -0.26
C LYS A 246 -7.45 -20.19 1.17
N ASN A 247 -6.99 -21.43 1.32
CA ASN A 247 -6.73 -22.03 2.62
C ASN A 247 -5.32 -21.78 3.15
N GLU A 248 -4.47 -21.11 2.37
CA GLU A 248 -3.05 -20.90 2.65
C GLU A 248 -2.78 -20.29 4.03
N TRP A 249 -3.66 -19.41 4.50
CA TRP A 249 -3.53 -18.70 5.77
C TRP A 249 -4.62 -19.07 6.79
N ASN A 250 -5.42 -20.11 6.55
CA ASN A 250 -6.50 -20.45 7.47
C ASN A 250 -5.99 -20.84 8.86
N GLU A 251 -4.96 -21.69 8.94
CA GLU A 251 -4.38 -22.08 10.23
C GLU A 251 -3.77 -20.87 10.95
N TYR A 252 -3.05 -20.01 10.24
CA TYR A 252 -2.49 -18.76 10.76
C TYR A 252 -3.57 -17.80 11.26
N ASN A 253 -4.64 -17.62 10.50
CA ASN A 253 -5.75 -16.74 10.85
C ASN A 253 -6.52 -17.28 12.06
N ASN A 254 -6.69 -18.61 12.16
CA ASN A 254 -7.26 -19.23 13.36
C ASN A 254 -6.38 -19.00 14.60
N ALA A 255 -5.06 -19.15 14.46
CA ALA A 255 -4.11 -18.82 15.53
C ALA A 255 -4.20 -17.35 15.96
N THR A 256 -4.36 -16.46 14.98
CA THR A 256 -4.55 -15.02 15.22
C THR A 256 -5.85 -14.73 15.98
N LEU A 257 -6.94 -15.43 15.65
CA LEU A 257 -8.21 -15.30 16.41
C LEU A 257 -8.01 -15.71 17.88
N LEU A 258 -7.36 -16.85 18.14
CA LEU A 258 -7.04 -17.30 19.50
C LEU A 258 -6.13 -16.31 20.24
N PHE A 259 -5.17 -15.71 19.53
CA PHE A 259 -4.31 -14.66 20.07
C PHE A 259 -5.13 -13.45 20.54
N PHE A 260 -6.08 -12.97 19.74
CA PHE A 260 -6.98 -11.88 20.13
C PHE A 260 -7.96 -12.27 21.24
N GLU A 261 -8.33 -13.55 21.34
CA GLU A 261 -9.12 -14.11 22.44
C GLU A 261 -8.31 -14.35 23.73
N THR A 262 -7.02 -13.98 23.77
CA THR A 262 -6.08 -14.19 24.89
C THR A 262 -5.80 -15.67 25.22
N ARG A 263 -6.11 -16.58 24.29
CA ARG A 263 -5.82 -18.02 24.38
C ARG A 263 -4.42 -18.32 23.85
N TYR A 264 -3.42 -17.75 24.51
CA TYR A 264 -2.04 -17.70 24.03
C TYR A 264 -1.41 -19.07 23.79
N GLN A 265 -1.64 -20.04 24.68
CA GLN A 265 -1.06 -21.38 24.54
C GLN A 265 -1.54 -22.09 23.26
N GLU A 266 -2.84 -22.03 22.98
CA GLU A 266 -3.43 -22.65 21.78
C GLU A 266 -3.03 -21.90 20.51
N ALA A 267 -2.95 -20.56 20.59
CA ALA A 267 -2.43 -19.75 19.50
C ALA A 267 -0.97 -20.11 19.16
N LEU A 268 -0.12 -20.29 20.18
CA LEU A 268 1.28 -20.65 20.04
C LEU A 268 1.45 -22.01 19.35
N GLU A 269 0.68 -23.03 19.76
CA GLU A 269 0.70 -24.35 19.14
C GLU A 269 0.35 -24.28 17.64
N LEU A 270 -0.67 -23.50 17.27
CA LEU A 270 -1.03 -23.32 15.87
C LEU A 270 0.01 -22.52 15.09
N PHE A 271 0.60 -21.46 15.66
CA PHE A 271 1.67 -20.72 15.00
C PHE A 271 2.93 -21.56 14.80
N GLN A 272 3.34 -22.37 15.78
CA GLN A 272 4.46 -23.28 15.66
C GLN A 272 4.20 -24.35 14.59
N LYS A 273 2.98 -24.92 14.56
CA LYS A 273 2.56 -25.86 13.51
C LYS A 273 2.63 -25.22 12.12
N PHE A 274 2.13 -23.99 11.99
CA PHE A 274 2.19 -23.25 10.73
C PHE A 274 3.63 -22.97 10.30
N TYR A 275 4.49 -22.53 11.23
CA TYR A 275 5.91 -22.24 10.98
C TYR A 275 6.69 -23.48 10.51
N GLN A 276 6.38 -24.66 11.06
CA GLN A 276 6.96 -25.93 10.62
C GLN A 276 6.59 -26.26 9.15
N SER A 277 5.38 -25.91 8.72
CA SER A 277 4.94 -26.11 7.32
C SER A 277 5.54 -25.10 6.35
N LYS A 278 5.88 -23.89 6.83
CA LYS A 278 6.43 -22.79 6.05
C LYS A 278 7.65 -22.20 6.74
N THR A 279 8.78 -22.88 6.58
CA THR A 279 10.06 -22.46 7.16
C THR A 279 10.43 -21.05 6.67
N ASN A 280 10.91 -20.20 7.59
CA ASN A 280 11.32 -18.81 7.36
C ASN A 280 10.18 -17.80 7.10
N ASP A 281 8.94 -18.09 7.49
CA ASP A 281 7.86 -17.10 7.48
C ASP A 281 8.02 -16.10 8.64
N LYS A 282 8.64 -14.95 8.36
CA LYS A 282 8.90 -13.89 9.36
C LYS A 282 7.63 -13.37 10.07
N PRO A 283 6.46 -13.21 9.41
CA PRO A 283 5.25 -12.83 10.13
C PRO A 283 4.88 -13.83 11.23
N THR A 284 4.95 -15.14 10.95
CA THR A 284 4.69 -16.17 11.96
C THR A 284 5.73 -16.15 13.07
N GLU A 285 7.01 -15.96 12.74
CA GLU A 285 8.08 -15.82 13.75
C GLU A 285 7.83 -14.63 14.69
N ASN A 286 7.44 -13.48 14.14
CA ASN A 286 7.07 -12.29 14.92
C ASN A 286 5.85 -12.56 15.83
N MET A 287 4.87 -13.36 15.37
CA MET A 287 3.72 -13.72 16.22
C MET A 287 4.10 -14.66 17.36
N ILE A 288 4.99 -15.64 17.12
CA ILE A 288 5.52 -16.53 18.16
C ILE A 288 6.25 -15.70 19.23
N GLN A 289 7.14 -14.79 18.82
CA GLN A 289 7.91 -13.92 19.72
C GLN A 289 7.06 -12.97 20.57
N ARG A 290 5.82 -12.67 20.17
CA ARG A 290 4.89 -11.83 20.95
C ARG A 290 4.11 -12.60 21.99
N ILE A 291 4.04 -13.92 21.85
CA ILE A 291 3.32 -14.81 22.75
C ILE A 291 4.26 -15.33 23.84
N ASP A 292 5.51 -15.65 23.47
CA ASP A 292 6.59 -16.03 24.39
C ASP A 292 6.98 -14.88 25.35
#